data_AF-A0A1N7MR62-F1
#
_entry.id   AF-A0A1N7MR62-F1
#
_cell.length_a   1.000
_cell.length_b   1.000
_cell.length_c   1.000
_cell.angle_alpha   90.00
_cell.angle_beta   90.00
_cell.angle_gamma   90.00
#
_symmetry.space_group_name_H-M   'P 1'
#
loop_
_entity.id
_entity.type
_entity.pdbx_description
1 polymer ?
#
loop_
_entity_poly.entity_id
_entity_poly.type
_entity_poly.pdbx_seq_one_letter_code
_entity_poly.pdbx_strand_id
1 'polypeptide(L)'
;MERKKHPGGRPTKLTPELQKKICDAIRAGAYIETAAAYAGVNKTTLYDWLRRGARSKSGIYREFSDAIEKALAEAEMRDLLIIGKAAEENWQAAAWRLERKFPERWGRKDRMTVDAHHTGEVKMRVEYVAEWGADIDGGEGEDERAGD
;
A
#
# COMPACT_ATOMS: atom_id res chain seq x y z
N MET A 1 -11.13 -47.36 34.85
CA MET A 1 -10.23 -47.75 33.74
C MET A 1 -9.91 -46.51 32.94
N GLU A 2 -8.73 -45.95 33.15
CA GLU A 2 -8.27 -44.73 32.48
C GLU A 2 -7.78 -45.07 31.06
N ARG A 3 -8.38 -44.46 30.05
CA ARG A 3 -8.04 -44.70 28.64
C ARG A 3 -6.70 -44.02 28.34
N LYS A 4 -5.63 -44.81 28.20
CA LYS A 4 -4.35 -44.35 27.66
C LYS A 4 -4.55 -43.79 26.25
N LYS A 5 -4.25 -42.51 26.07
CA LYS A 5 -4.26 -41.80 24.78
C LYS A 5 -3.22 -42.45 23.86
N HIS A 6 -3.65 -43.06 22.76
CA HIS A 6 -2.74 -43.65 21.77
C HIS A 6 -1.89 -42.54 21.11
N PRO A 7 -0.58 -42.74 20.89
CA PRO A 7 0.29 -41.75 20.26
C PRO A 7 -0.05 -41.68 18.76
N GLY A 8 -0.96 -40.78 18.39
CA GLY A 8 -1.49 -40.67 17.05
C GLY A 8 -0.56 -39.94 16.09
N GLY A 9 -0.28 -40.57 14.94
CA GLY A 9 0.18 -39.94 13.70
C GLY A 9 1.70 -39.92 13.46
N ARG A 10 2.09 -40.01 12.17
CA ARG A 10 3.48 -39.78 11.73
C ARG A 10 3.94 -38.41 12.24
N PRO A 11 5.11 -38.30 12.89
CA PRO A 11 5.60 -37.04 13.42
C PRO A 11 5.58 -35.95 12.35
N THR A 12 5.03 -34.79 12.68
CA THR A 12 5.07 -33.63 11.79
C THR A 12 6.52 -33.17 11.64
N LYS A 13 6.94 -32.80 10.43
CA LYS A 13 8.27 -32.21 10.21
C LYS A 13 8.49 -30.88 10.96
N LEU A 14 7.41 -30.23 11.40
CA LEU A 14 7.45 -28.98 12.16
C LEU A 14 7.75 -29.26 13.64
N THR A 15 9.03 -29.37 13.98
CA THR A 15 9.48 -29.55 15.38
C THR A 15 9.66 -28.20 16.09
N PRO A 16 9.62 -28.14 17.43
CA PRO A 16 9.88 -26.89 18.18
C PRO A 16 11.23 -26.26 17.86
N GLU A 17 12.27 -27.06 17.65
CA GLU A 17 13.63 -26.60 17.32
C GLU A 17 13.65 -25.94 15.94
N LEU A 18 12.93 -26.53 14.98
CA LEU A 18 12.79 -25.98 13.64
C LEU A 18 12.02 -24.66 13.65
N GLN A 19 10.92 -24.60 14.43
CA GLN A 19 10.16 -23.36 14.62
C GLN A 19 11.06 -22.26 15.20
N LYS A 20 11.80 -22.58 16.27
CA LYS A 20 12.74 -21.65 16.91
C LYS A 20 13.78 -21.14 15.91
N LYS A 21 14.40 -22.03 15.12
CA LYS A 21 15.42 -21.66 14.13
C LYS A 21 14.86 -20.69 13.07
N ILE A 22 13.66 -20.93 12.58
CA ILE A 22 13.01 -20.04 11.60
C ILE A 22 12.68 -18.68 12.24
N CYS A 23 12.05 -18.69 13.42
CA CYS A 23 11.69 -17.45 14.11
C CYS A 23 12.92 -16.61 14.49
N ASP A 24 14.01 -17.24 14.94
CA ASP A 24 15.27 -16.54 15.28
C ASP A 24 15.87 -15.86 14.05
N ALA A 25 15.86 -16.52 12.89
CA ALA A 25 16.35 -15.92 11.64
C ALA A 25 15.48 -14.72 11.21
N ILE A 26 14.16 -14.82 11.36
CA ILE A 26 13.24 -13.71 11.06
C ILE A 26 13.47 -12.53 12.00
N ARG A 27 13.63 -12.77 13.31
CA ARG A 27 13.96 -11.72 14.29
C ARG A 27 15.25 -10.98 13.93
N ALA A 28 16.22 -11.69 13.35
CA ALA A 28 17.46 -11.11 12.85
C ALA A 28 17.29 -10.28 11.55
N GLY A 29 16.08 -10.21 10.99
CA GLY A 29 15.75 -9.43 9.80
C GLY A 29 15.72 -10.23 8.49
N ALA A 30 15.81 -11.56 8.54
CA ALA A 30 15.71 -12.37 7.34
C ALA A 30 14.29 -12.39 6.76
N TYR A 31 14.18 -12.36 5.43
CA TYR A 31 12.92 -12.66 4.75
C TYR A 31 12.43 -14.07 5.08
N ILE A 32 11.11 -14.27 5.06
CA ILE A 32 10.48 -15.53 5.46
C ILE A 32 10.99 -16.73 4.65
N GLU A 33 11.19 -16.58 3.34
CA GLU A 33 11.70 -17.64 2.47
C GLU A 33 13.18 -17.93 2.76
N THR A 34 13.97 -16.90 3.05
CA THR A 34 15.38 -17.03 3.46
C THR A 34 15.50 -17.78 4.78
N ALA A 35 14.67 -17.45 5.77
CA ALA A 35 14.62 -18.15 7.05
C ALA A 35 14.22 -19.62 6.88
N ALA A 36 13.27 -19.91 5.98
CA ALA A 36 12.88 -21.28 5.62
C ALA A 36 14.06 -22.06 5.03
N ALA A 37 14.71 -21.50 4.02
CA ALA A 37 15.86 -22.11 3.36
C ALA A 37 17.01 -22.34 4.34
N TYR A 38 17.32 -21.37 5.19
CA TYR A 38 18.31 -21.48 6.26
C TYR A 38 17.99 -22.61 7.26
N ALA A 39 16.70 -22.84 7.52
CA ALA A 39 16.21 -23.94 8.35
C ALA A 39 16.10 -25.29 7.62
N GLY A 40 16.38 -25.35 6.32
CA GLY A 40 16.26 -26.56 5.50
C GLY A 40 14.82 -26.90 5.11
N VAL A 41 13.92 -25.91 5.09
CA VAL A 41 12.51 -26.06 4.74
C VAL A 41 12.25 -25.48 3.37
N ASN A 42 11.59 -26.23 2.50
CA ASN A 42 11.13 -25.72 1.21
C ASN A 42 10.04 -24.66 1.43
N LYS A 43 10.08 -23.56 0.67
CA LYS A 43 9.13 -22.45 0.78
C LYS A 43 7.67 -22.89 0.67
N THR A 44 7.35 -23.85 -0.21
CA THR A 44 5.98 -24.36 -0.37
C THR A 44 5.50 -25.02 0.92
N THR A 45 6.34 -25.82 1.57
CA THR A 45 6.03 -26.45 2.85
C THR A 45 5.79 -25.41 3.94
N LEU A 46 6.62 -24.36 4.01
CA LEU A 46 6.43 -23.27 4.96
C LEU A 46 5.06 -22.60 4.76
N TYR A 47 4.76 -22.17 3.54
CA TYR A 47 3.49 -21.48 3.25
C TYR A 47 2.28 -22.37 3.47
N ASP A 48 2.38 -23.67 3.24
CA ASP A 48 1.30 -24.61 3.56
C ASP A 48 1.05 -24.70 5.08
N TRP A 49 2.11 -24.69 5.89
CA TRP A 49 1.97 -24.62 7.35
C TRP A 49 1.30 -23.32 7.79
N LEU A 50 1.71 -22.17 7.24
CA LEU A 50 1.12 -20.87 7.56
C LEU A 50 -0.35 -20.80 7.14
N ARG A 51 -0.70 -21.28 5.94
CA ARG A 51 -2.10 -21.35 5.47
C ARG A 51 -2.97 -22.23 6.37
N ARG A 52 -2.43 -23.36 6.86
CA ARG A 52 -3.13 -24.23 7.80
C ARG A 52 -3.33 -23.56 9.15
N GLY A 53 -2.31 -22.84 9.63
CA GLY A 53 -2.36 -22.05 10.86
C GLY A 53 -3.43 -20.95 10.80
N ALA A 54 -3.44 -20.17 9.71
CA ALA A 54 -4.39 -19.07 9.50
C ALA A 54 -5.87 -19.53 9.52
N ARG A 55 -6.15 -20.76 9.08
CA ARG A 55 -7.51 -21.35 9.06
C ARG A 55 -7.90 -22.03 10.39
N SER A 56 -6.94 -22.21 11.28
CA SER A 56 -7.11 -22.98 12.52
C SER A 56 -7.26 -22.03 13.71
N LYS A 57 -8.09 -22.40 14.69
CA LYS A 57 -8.25 -21.65 15.95
C LYS A 57 -7.22 -22.05 17.01
N SER A 58 -6.58 -23.21 16.86
CA SER A 58 -5.60 -23.76 17.80
C SER A 58 -4.73 -24.82 17.12
N GLY A 59 -3.68 -25.26 17.82
CA GLY A 59 -2.77 -26.34 17.41
C GLY A 59 -1.46 -25.85 16.79
N ILE A 60 -0.55 -26.79 16.53
CA ILE A 60 0.86 -26.49 16.20
C ILE A 60 1.05 -25.54 15.01
N TYR A 61 0.23 -25.64 13.96
CA TYR A 61 0.33 -24.75 12.81
C TYR A 61 -0.18 -23.34 13.12
N ARG A 62 -1.18 -23.23 14.01
CA ARG A 62 -1.68 -21.93 14.47
C ARG A 62 -0.63 -21.24 15.33
N GLU A 63 -0.10 -21.95 16.31
CA GLU A 63 0.97 -21.47 17.20
C GLU A 63 2.21 -21.04 16.40
N PHE A 64 2.60 -21.83 15.39
CA PHE A 64 3.70 -21.46 14.52
C PHE A 64 3.41 -20.20 13.68
N SER A 65 2.21 -20.08 13.12
CA SER A 65 1.81 -18.87 12.38
C SER A 65 1.85 -17.63 13.27
N ASP A 66 1.29 -17.71 14.48
CA ASP A 66 1.31 -16.61 15.45
C ASP A 66 2.75 -16.27 15.87
N ALA A 67 3.63 -17.28 16.01
CA ALA A 67 5.04 -17.08 16.34
C ALA A 67 5.82 -16.39 15.22
N ILE A 68 5.50 -16.68 13.95
CA ILE A 68 6.10 -16.02 12.79
C ILE A 68 5.67 -14.55 12.70
N GLU A 69 4.38 -14.28 12.90
CA GLU A 69 3.85 -12.91 12.95
C GLU A 69 4.52 -12.09 14.05
N LYS A 70 4.64 -12.68 15.25
CA LYS A 70 5.37 -12.07 16.37
C LYS A 70 6.83 -11.79 16.03
N ALA A 71 7.53 -12.75 15.41
CA ALA A 71 8.93 -12.58 15.03
C ALA A 71 9.14 -11.47 14.00
N LEU A 72 8.20 -11.30 13.05
CA LEU A 72 8.21 -10.20 12.09
C LEU A 72 8.03 -8.85 12.78
N ALA A 73 7.07 -8.74 13.70
CA ALA A 73 6.85 -7.52 14.48
C ALA A 73 8.07 -7.16 15.35
N GLU A 74 8.70 -8.16 15.99
CA GLU A 74 9.92 -7.97 16.76
C GLU A 74 11.09 -7.49 15.88
N ALA A 75 11.21 -8.03 14.67
CA ALA A 75 12.22 -7.61 13.71
C ALA A 75 12.01 -6.14 13.30
N GLU A 76 10.79 -5.77 12.92
CA GLU A 76 10.46 -4.39 12.54
C GLU A 76 10.71 -3.41 13.69
N MET A 77 10.28 -3.76 14.91
CA MET A 77 10.52 -2.91 16.09
C MET A 77 12.00 -2.72 16.39
N ARG A 78 12.81 -3.78 16.29
CA ARG A 78 14.27 -3.69 16.42
C ARG A 78 14.87 -2.73 15.39
N ASP A 79 14.48 -2.84 14.12
CA ASP A 79 14.96 -1.93 13.06
C ASP A 79 14.56 -0.48 13.34
N LEU A 80 13.31 -0.24 13.75
CA LEU A 80 12.83 1.09 14.12
C LEU A 80 13.61 1.69 15.30
N LEU A 81 13.97 0.89 16.30
CA LEU A 81 14.79 1.32 17.44
C LEU A 81 16.21 1.69 17.00
N ILE A 82 16.83 0.90 16.11
CA ILE A 82 18.16 1.18 15.56
C ILE A 82 18.17 2.51 14.80
N ILE A 83 17.18 2.72 13.92
CA ILE A 83 17.03 4.01 13.22
C ILE A 83 16.75 5.13 14.23
N GLY A 84 16.13 4.83 15.38
CA GLY A 84 15.74 5.78 16.41
C GLY A 84 16.96 6.35 17.09
N LYS A 85 17.82 5.44 17.53
CA LYS A 85 19.12 5.75 18.10
C LYS A 85 20.01 6.50 17.11
N ALA A 86 20.07 6.06 15.84
CA ALA A 86 20.86 6.76 14.82
C ALA A 86 20.37 8.20 14.57
N ALA A 87 19.07 8.44 14.72
CA ALA A 87 18.48 9.77 14.56
C ALA A 87 18.85 10.77 15.67
N GLU A 88 19.36 10.31 16.81
CA GLU A 88 19.84 11.18 17.89
C GLU A 88 21.11 11.95 17.48
N GLU A 89 21.96 11.33 16.67
CA GLU A 89 23.24 11.90 16.23
C GLU A 89 23.24 12.30 14.74
N ASN A 90 22.38 11.68 13.92
CA ASN A 90 22.28 11.95 12.49
C ASN A 90 20.85 12.35 12.09
N TRP A 91 20.66 13.64 11.85
CA TRP A 91 19.37 14.19 11.40
C TRP A 91 18.83 13.55 10.11
N GLN A 92 19.70 13.04 9.23
CA GLN A 92 19.29 12.38 7.99
C GLN A 92 18.50 11.09 8.26
N ALA A 93 18.80 10.37 9.35
CA ALA A 93 18.03 9.20 9.77
C ALA A 93 16.62 9.60 10.25
N ALA A 94 16.50 10.75 10.93
CA ALA A 94 15.21 11.32 11.32
C ALA A 94 14.41 11.76 10.08
N ALA A 95 15.06 12.47 9.14
CA ALA A 95 14.45 12.93 7.90
C ALA A 95 13.97 11.75 7.04
N TRP A 96 14.82 10.76 6.80
CA TRP A 96 14.49 9.55 6.05
C TRP A 96 13.27 8.81 6.63
N ARG A 97 13.18 8.70 7.97
CA ARG A 97 12.01 8.10 8.62
C ARG A 97 10.75 8.93 8.39
N LEU A 98 10.82 10.26 8.55
CA LEU A 98 9.67 11.14 8.38
C LEU A 98 9.14 11.16 6.95
N GLU A 99 10.04 11.19 5.97
CA GLU A 99 9.72 11.11 4.54
C GLU A 99 8.93 9.84 4.21
N ARG A 100 9.30 8.70 4.82
CA ARG A 100 8.65 7.40 4.56
C ARG A 100 7.37 7.21 5.35
N LYS A 101 7.29 7.76 6.58
CA LYS A 101 6.11 7.63 7.44
C LYS A 101 4.99 8.59 7.03
N PHE A 102 5.32 9.78 6.53
CA PHE A 102 4.34 10.78 6.07
C PHE A 102 4.77 11.39 4.72
N PRO A 103 4.72 10.61 3.62
CA PRO A 103 5.21 11.05 2.32
C PRO A 103 4.46 12.28 1.78
N GLU A 104 3.17 12.47 2.09
CA GLU A 104 2.43 13.65 1.66
C GLU A 104 2.95 14.95 2.31
N ARG A 105 3.46 14.85 3.55
CA ARG A 105 3.92 16.00 4.33
C ARG A 105 5.41 16.28 4.16
N TRP A 106 6.23 15.23 4.12
CA TRP A 106 7.69 15.34 4.11
C TRP A 106 8.34 14.79 2.85
N GLY A 107 7.59 14.06 2.02
CA GLY A 107 8.13 13.48 0.78
C GLY A 107 8.59 14.54 -0.22
N ARG A 108 9.56 14.14 -1.04
CA ARG A 108 10.14 15.01 -2.05
C ARG A 108 9.08 15.40 -3.08
N LYS A 109 8.78 16.69 -3.19
CA LYS A 109 7.91 17.24 -4.23
C LYS A 109 8.77 17.58 -5.43
N ASP A 110 8.85 16.66 -6.39
CA ASP A 110 9.45 16.96 -7.68
C ASP A 110 8.56 18.00 -8.38
N ARG A 111 9.00 19.26 -8.44
CA ARG A 111 8.35 20.27 -9.28
C ARG A 111 8.62 19.90 -10.72
N MET A 112 7.68 19.21 -11.38
CA MET A 112 7.64 19.16 -12.84
C MET A 112 7.22 20.53 -13.35
N THR A 113 8.18 21.28 -13.88
CA THR A 113 7.90 22.40 -14.78
C THR A 113 7.46 21.82 -16.11
N VAL A 114 6.17 21.94 -16.44
CA VAL A 114 5.66 21.62 -17.78
C VAL A 114 5.74 22.90 -18.60
N ASP A 115 6.80 23.06 -19.39
CA ASP A 115 6.86 24.08 -20.44
C ASP A 115 5.99 23.62 -21.62
N ALA A 116 4.70 23.94 -21.54
CA ALA A 116 3.77 23.72 -22.65
C ALA A 116 3.99 24.79 -23.73
N HIS A 117 4.96 24.57 -24.61
CA HIS A 117 5.03 25.30 -25.88
C HIS A 117 3.94 24.79 -26.82
N HIS A 118 2.74 25.38 -26.72
CA HIS A 118 1.68 25.14 -27.68
C HIS A 118 2.03 25.82 -29.01
N THR A 119 2.34 25.03 -30.04
CA THR A 119 2.60 25.48 -31.42
C THR A 119 1.44 25.16 -32.38
N GLY A 120 0.24 24.89 -31.84
CA GLY A 120 -0.94 24.61 -32.63
C GLY A 120 -1.62 25.91 -33.10
N GLU A 121 -1.70 26.10 -34.41
CA GLU A 121 -2.51 27.15 -35.02
C GLU A 121 -4.00 26.92 -34.70
N VAL A 122 -4.65 27.89 -34.03
CA VAL A 122 -6.09 27.81 -33.74
C VAL A 122 -6.86 28.21 -35.00
N LYS A 123 -7.35 27.23 -35.77
CA LYS A 123 -8.30 27.48 -36.87
C LYS A 123 -9.71 27.61 -36.30
N MET A 124 -10.17 28.84 -36.12
CA MET A 124 -11.59 29.10 -35.91
C MET A 124 -12.34 29.01 -37.25
N ARG A 125 -13.27 28.06 -37.35
CA ARG A 125 -14.26 28.03 -38.43
C ARG A 125 -15.52 28.71 -37.92
N VAL A 126 -15.81 29.89 -38.45
CA VAL A 126 -17.11 30.56 -38.26
C VAL A 126 -18.03 30.05 -39.36
N GLU A 127 -19.04 29.25 -38.99
CA GLU A 127 -20.15 28.95 -39.88
C GLU A 127 -21.26 29.96 -39.63
N TYR A 128 -21.55 30.78 -40.64
CA TYR A 128 -22.74 31.64 -40.63
C TYR A 128 -23.95 30.76 -40.94
N VAL A 129 -24.81 30.56 -39.95
CA VAL A 129 -26.14 29.99 -40.17
C VAL A 129 -27.07 31.13 -40.55
N ALA A 130 -27.33 31.27 -41.85
CA ALA A 130 -28.38 32.14 -42.34
C ALA A 130 -29.68 31.35 -42.42
N GLU A 131 -30.45 31.32 -41.35
CA GLU A 131 -31.87 31.00 -41.44
C GLU A 131 -32.69 32.12 -40.79
N TRP A 132 -33.44 32.77 -41.65
CA TRP A 132 -34.44 33.79 -41.36
C TRP A 132 -35.62 33.19 -40.62
N GLY A 133 -36.17 33.95 -39.67
CA GLY A 133 -37.58 33.83 -39.30
C GLY A 133 -37.89 34.12 -37.84
N ALA A 134 -38.10 35.39 -37.50
CA ALA A 134 -39.17 35.85 -36.60
C ALA A 134 -39.01 37.36 -36.31
N ASP A 135 -39.88 38.16 -36.93
CA ASP A 135 -40.64 39.24 -36.29
C ASP A 135 -39.88 40.26 -35.43
N ILE A 136 -39.36 41.29 -36.09
CA ILE A 136 -39.15 42.59 -35.47
C ILE A 136 -40.51 43.30 -35.47
N ASP A 137 -41.21 43.21 -34.34
CA ASP A 137 -42.40 43.98 -34.01
C ASP A 137 -42.06 45.47 -34.00
N GLY A 138 -42.22 46.12 -35.16
CA GLY A 138 -42.15 47.56 -35.33
C GLY A 138 -43.48 48.18 -34.95
N GLY A 139 -43.76 48.27 -33.64
CA GLY A 139 -44.88 49.04 -33.11
C GLY A 139 -44.68 50.54 -33.38
N GLU A 140 -45.55 51.06 -34.23
CA GLU A 140 -45.72 52.46 -34.61
C GLU A 140 -45.93 53.38 -33.39
N GLY A 141 -45.19 54.48 -33.37
CA GLY A 141 -45.50 55.67 -32.58
C GLY A 141 -45.54 56.86 -33.53
N GLU A 142 -46.69 57.05 -34.18
CA GLU A 142 -47.03 58.28 -34.89
C GLU A 142 -46.97 59.46 -33.90
N ASP A 143 -46.12 60.44 -34.21
CA ASP A 143 -46.14 61.75 -33.56
C ASP A 143 -46.10 62.80 -34.68
N GLU A 144 -47.25 63.07 -35.29
CA GLU A 144 -47.47 64.29 -36.08
C GLU A 144 -48.96 64.51 -36.36
N ARG A 145 -49.60 65.35 -35.53
CA ARG A 145 -50.62 66.33 -35.97
C ARG A 145 -50.97 67.30 -34.85
N ALA A 146 -50.51 68.54 -35.01
CA ALA A 146 -51.33 69.70 -34.75
C ALA A 146 -51.14 70.64 -35.94
N GLY A 147 -52.22 70.84 -36.69
CA GLY A 147 -52.31 71.85 -37.74
C GLY A 147 -52.87 73.16 -37.22
N ASP A 148 -52.91 74.11 -38.15
CA ASP A 148 -53.46 75.48 -38.14
C ASP A 148 -52.55 76.59 -37.58
#